data_AF-A0A382G4D6-F1
#
_entry.id   AF-A0A382G4D6-F1
#
_cell.length_a   1.000
_cell.length_b   1.000
_cell.length_c   1.000
_cell.angle_alpha   90.00
_cell.angle_beta   90.00
_cell.angle_gamma   90.00
#
_symmetry.space_group_name_H-M   'P 1'
#
loop_
_entity.id
_entity.type
_entity.pdbx_description
1 polymer ?
#
loop_
_entity_poly.entity_id
_entity_poly.type
_entity_poly.pdbx_seq_one_letter_code
_entity_poly.pdbx_strand_id
1 'polypeptide(L)' 'MNPINCSYSIEGKGPALFLIHGIGATRDAWRFVLPELIKKFTVITYDLRGHGSS' A
#
# COMPACT_ATOMS: atom_id res chain seq x y z
N MET A 1 4.02 -19.57 13.01
CA MET A 1 4.36 -18.56 11.99
C MET A 1 4.51 -17.26 12.73
N ASN A 2 5.67 -16.59 12.65
CA ASN A 2 5.91 -15.36 13.40
C ASN A 2 5.44 -14.15 12.59
N PRO A 3 4.83 -13.15 13.23
CA PRO A 3 4.57 -11.87 12.58
C PRO A 3 5.90 -11.22 12.17
N ILE A 4 5.88 -10.50 11.07
CA ILE A 4 7.01 -9.68 10.62
C ILE A 4 6.51 -8.25 10.39
N ASN A 5 7.41 -7.29 10.53
CA ASN A 5 7.11 -5.91 10.17
C ASN A 5 7.15 -5.79 8.64
N CYS A 6 6.18 -5.08 8.08
CA CYS A 6 6.16 -4.74 6.65
C CYS A 6 6.09 -3.22 6.51
N SER A 7 6.78 -2.67 5.51
CA SER A 7 6.73 -1.26 5.16
C SER A 7 5.38 -0.91 4.54
N TYR A 8 4.78 0.19 5.00
CA TYR A 8 3.48 0.66 4.54
C TYR A 8 3.41 2.19 4.50
N SER A 9 2.43 2.74 3.77
CA SER A 9 2.04 4.14 3.81
C SER A 9 0.54 4.25 4.08
N ILE A 10 0.13 5.35 4.72
CA ILE A 10 -1.27 5.69 4.95
C ILE A 10 -1.44 7.14 4.52
N GLU A 11 -2.28 7.37 3.51
CA GLU A 11 -2.45 8.68 2.89
C GLU A 11 -3.94 8.98 2.64
N GLY A 12 -4.30 10.26 2.63
CA GLY A 12 -5.68 10.69 2.40
C GLY A 12 -6.60 10.58 3.62
N LYS A 13 -7.89 10.88 3.41
CA LYS A 13 -8.95 10.89 4.42
C LYS A 13 -10.23 10.33 3.82
N GLY A 14 -10.92 9.47 4.56
CA GLY A 14 -12.19 8.87 4.15
C GLY A 14 -12.29 7.40 4.55
N PRO A 15 -13.17 6.61 3.91
CA PRO A 15 -13.21 5.15 4.14
C PRO A 15 -11.86 4.50 3.83
N ALA A 16 -11.52 3.43 4.56
CA ALA A 16 -10.27 2.72 4.37
C ALA A 16 -10.27 1.94 3.04
N LEU A 17 -9.16 2.02 2.30
CA LEU A 17 -8.93 1.26 1.07
C LEU A 17 -7.53 0.65 1.11
N PHE A 18 -7.44 -0.67 1.09
CA PHE A 18 -6.16 -1.39 1.01
C PHE A 18 -5.79 -1.71 -0.44
N LEU A 19 -4.56 -1.39 -0.82
CA LEU A 19 -4.01 -1.74 -2.13
C LEU A 19 -2.89 -2.77 -1.98
N ILE A 20 -3.12 -3.98 -2.50
CA ILE A 20 -2.22 -5.13 -2.38
C ILE A 20 -1.60 -5.41 -3.75
N HIS A 21 -0.28 -5.29 -3.88
CA HIS A 21 0.41 -5.54 -5.14
C HIS A 21 0.55 -7.04 -5.45
N GLY A 22 0.85 -7.36 -6.72
CA GLY A 22 1.10 -8.73 -7.20
C GLY A 22 2.57 -9.15 -7.11
N ILE A 23 2.88 -10.32 -7.68
CA ILE A 23 4.24 -10.89 -7.74
C ILE A 23 5.22 -9.98 -8.49
N GLY A 24 6.44 -9.83 -7.98
CA GLY A 24 7.51 -9.04 -8.63
C GLY A 24 7.30 -7.53 -8.57
N ALA A 25 6.28 -7.06 -7.85
CA ALA A 25 5.98 -5.65 -7.66
C ALA A 25 6.24 -5.20 -6.22
N THR A 26 6.04 -3.90 -5.99
CA THR A 26 6.05 -3.24 -4.68
C THR A 26 4.81 -2.34 -4.57
N ARG A 27 4.60 -1.68 -3.43
CA ARG A 27 3.54 -0.69 -3.24
C ARG A 27 3.58 0.46 -4.26
N ASP A 28 4.73 0.70 -4.89
CA ASP A 28 4.91 1.72 -5.93
C ASP A 28 4.10 1.42 -7.22
N ALA A 29 3.59 0.19 -7.37
CA ALA A 29 2.66 -0.16 -8.45
C ALA A 29 1.44 0.79 -8.54
N TRP A 30 1.09 1.44 -7.43
CA TRP A 30 -0.06 2.32 -7.32
C TRP A 30 0.24 3.80 -7.53
N ARG A 31 1.51 4.19 -7.77
CA ARG A 31 1.95 5.60 -7.77
C ARG A 31 1.13 6.54 -8.65
N PHE A 32 0.60 6.04 -9.78
CA PHE A 32 -0.16 6.84 -10.72
C PHE A 32 -1.65 6.97 -10.38
N VAL A 33 -2.21 6.00 -9.65
CA VAL A 33 -3.64 6.02 -9.25
C VAL A 33 -3.82 6.57 -7.84
N LEU A 34 -2.79 6.49 -7.00
CA LEU A 34 -2.80 6.94 -5.61
C LEU A 34 -3.29 8.40 -5.46
N PRO A 35 -2.83 9.39 -6.27
CA PRO A 35 -3.26 10.77 -6.13
C PRO A 35 -4.77 10.99 -6.30
N GLU A 36 -5.45 10.15 -7.10
CA GLU A 36 -6.90 10.23 -7.29
C GLU A 36 -7.67 9.52 -6.17
N LEU A 37 -7.12 8.42 -5.65
CA LEU A 37 -7.76 7.63 -4.58
C LEU A 37 -7.73 8.37 -3.23
N ILE A 38 -6.61 9.02 -2.89
CA ILE A 38 -6.46 9.74 -1.60
C ILE A 38 -7.40 10.93 -1.45
N LYS A 39 -8.02 11.41 -2.55
CA LYS A 39 -9.05 12.46 -2.52
C LYS A 39 -10.36 11.99 -1.86
N LYS A 40 -10.58 10.67 -1.82
CA LYS A 40 -11.85 10.06 -1.36
C LYS A 40 -11.68 9.04 -0.23
N PHE A 41 -10.49 8.45 -0.12
CA PHE A 41 -10.22 7.34 0.78
C PHE A 41 -9.02 7.65 1.69
N THR A 42 -8.96 6.98 2.83
CA THR A 42 -7.69 6.73 3.52
C THR A 42 -7.08 5.48 2.87
N VAL A 43 -6.08 5.68 2.02
CA VAL A 43 -5.46 4.62 1.23
C VAL A 43 -4.29 4.05 2.02
N ILE A 44 -4.29 2.73 2.21
CA ILE A 44 -3.21 1.97 2.82
C ILE A 44 -2.52 1.17 1.72
N THR A 45 -1.26 1.47 1.47
CA THR A 45 -0.40 0.68 0.57
C THR A 45 0.68 0.01 1.41
N TYR A 46 1.07 -1.22 1.09
CA TYR A 46 2.17 -1.89 1.79
C TYR A 46 2.92 -2.81 0.85
N ASP A 47 4.20 -3.02 1.17
CA ASP A 47 5.03 -4.01 0.50
C ASP A 47 4.78 -5.37 1.15
N LEU A 48 4.37 -6.37 0.36
CA LEU A 48 4.27 -7.76 0.83
C LEU A 48 5.61 -8.22 1.42
N ARG A 49 5.55 -9.20 2.34
CA ARG A 49 6.74 -9.84 2.93
C ARG A 49 7.82 -10.12 1.87
N GLY A 50 9.04 -9.63 2.10
CA GLY A 50 10.19 -9.85 1.21
C GLY A 50 10.16 -9.05 -0.09
N HIS A 51 9.31 -8.03 -0.20
CA HIS A 51 9.25 -7.11 -1.34
C HIS A 51 9.54 -5.68 -0.88
N GLY A 52 10.00 -4.85 -1.83
CA GLY A 52 10.20 -3.42 -1.60
C GLY A 52 11.08 -3.14 -0.38
N SER A 53 10.53 -2.42 0.60
CA SER A 53 11.22 -2.08 1.86
C SER A 53 10.71 -2.86 3.08
N SER A 54 9.94 -3.93 2.87
CA SER A 54 9.50 -4.87 3.92
C SER A 54 10.54 -5.93 4.25
#